data_AF-A0AAV8YYI9-F1
#
_entry.id   AF-A0AAV8YYI9-F1
#
_cell.length_a   1.000
_cell.length_b   1.000
_cell.length_c   1.000
_cell.angle_alpha   90.00
_cell.angle_beta   90.00
_cell.angle_gamma   90.00
#
_symmetry.space_group_name_H-M   'P 1'
#
loop_
_entity.id
_entity.type
_entity.pdbx_description
1 polymer ?
#
loop_
_entity_poly.entity_id
_entity_poly.type
_entity_poly.pdbx_seq_one_letter_code
_entity_poly.pdbx_strand_id
1 'polypeptide(L)'
;MHFRRMVWDEIESDDWFGDRTRTQAEVVRLFQEKYPEMPPISQGTVSKIEKQFREGGHVRQLKTNPPNNLSDAQKLDVMLMLEENPHTSSRQTASALNVSHSSILRVLTENQMHSYKLVPTNELTEDDFNENL
;
A
#
# COMPACT_ATOMS: atom_id res chain seq x y z
N MET A 1 5.30 18.55 5.58
CA MET A 1 4.00 17.89 5.32
C MET A 1 2.77 18.80 5.54
N HIS A 2 2.93 20.07 5.94
CA HIS A 2 1.80 20.98 6.24
C HIS A 2 1.07 21.52 5.00
N PHE A 3 1.82 22.01 4.00
CA PHE A 3 1.28 22.63 2.78
C PHE A 3 0.25 21.76 2.04
N ARG A 4 0.47 20.45 1.87
CA ARG A 4 -0.44 19.59 1.10
C ARG A 4 -1.73 19.21 1.83
N ARG A 5 -1.72 19.20 3.17
CA ARG A 5 -2.93 18.99 3.97
C ARG A 5 -3.79 20.24 3.96
N MET A 6 -3.15 21.40 4.12
CA MET A 6 -3.79 22.71 4.02
C MET A 6 -4.41 22.96 2.64
N VAL A 7 -3.69 22.61 1.57
CA VAL A 7 -4.22 22.67 0.19
C VAL A 7 -5.40 21.71 0.00
N TRP A 8 -5.45 20.57 0.69
CA TRP A 8 -6.59 19.63 0.60
C TRP A 8 -7.82 20.16 1.34
N ASP A 9 -7.65 20.65 2.57
CA ASP A 9 -8.72 21.25 3.37
C ASP A 9 -9.31 22.50 2.67
N GLU A 10 -8.49 23.20 1.88
CA GLU A 10 -8.89 24.36 1.08
C GLU A 10 -9.46 24.00 -0.30
N ILE A 11 -9.05 22.89 -0.93
CA ILE A 11 -9.67 22.39 -2.18
C ILE A 11 -11.07 21.84 -1.92
N GLU A 12 -11.29 21.25 -0.74
CA GLU A 12 -12.59 20.74 -0.28
C GLU A 12 -13.53 21.90 0.15
N SER A 13 -12.96 23.06 0.51
CA SER A 13 -13.68 24.33 0.51
C SER A 13 -13.87 24.78 -0.94
N ASP A 14 -15.05 24.50 -1.47
CA ASP A 14 -15.55 24.63 -2.86
C ASP A 14 -15.24 25.96 -3.61
N ASP A 15 -14.53 26.91 -2.99
CA ASP A 15 -14.29 28.28 -3.46
C ASP A 15 -12.90 28.49 -4.10
N TRP A 16 -11.94 27.57 -3.95
CA TRP A 16 -10.57 27.77 -4.47
C TRP A 16 -10.41 27.35 -5.95
N PHE A 17 -11.07 26.26 -6.35
CA PHE A 17 -11.10 25.76 -7.74
C PHE A 17 -12.50 25.83 -8.38
N GLY A 18 -13.49 26.32 -7.63
CA GLY A 18 -14.87 26.50 -8.02
C GLY A 18 -15.02 27.53 -9.13
N ASP A 19 -14.96 27.03 -10.35
CA ASP A 19 -15.42 27.64 -11.59
C ASP A 19 -14.57 28.82 -12.14
N ARG A 20 -14.11 28.64 -13.40
CA ARG A 20 -13.41 29.59 -14.32
C ARG A 20 -11.88 29.64 -14.29
N THR A 21 -11.27 29.08 -15.35
CA THR A 21 -10.15 29.59 -16.17
C THR A 21 -8.99 30.38 -15.52
N ARG A 22 -8.64 30.19 -14.25
CA ARG A 22 -7.45 30.83 -13.65
C ARG A 22 -6.18 30.17 -14.14
N THR A 23 -5.20 30.98 -14.50
CA THR A 23 -3.87 30.49 -14.88
C THR A 23 -3.11 30.02 -13.64
N GLN A 24 -2.23 29.02 -13.80
CA GLN A 24 -1.43 28.50 -12.67
C GLN A 24 -0.56 29.58 -12.01
N ALA A 25 -0.21 30.66 -12.72
CA ALA A 25 0.52 31.81 -12.17
C ALA A 25 -0.33 32.65 -11.22
N GLU A 26 -1.62 32.85 -11.54
CA GLU A 26 -2.56 33.56 -10.66
C GLU A 26 -2.80 32.77 -9.37
N VAL A 27 -2.89 31.43 -9.48
CA VAL A 27 -3.03 30.54 -8.31
C VAL A 27 -1.83 30.68 -7.38
N VAL A 28 -0.60 30.74 -7.90
CA VAL A 28 0.61 30.98 -7.09
C VAL A 28 0.53 32.33 -6.39
N ARG A 29 0.11 33.39 -7.09
CA ARG A 29 -0.01 34.74 -6.52
C ARG A 29 -1.01 34.78 -5.37
N LEU A 30 -2.22 34.28 -5.61
CA LEU A 30 -3.29 34.22 -4.61
C LEU A 30 -2.89 33.38 -3.41
N PHE A 31 -2.15 32.28 -3.65
CA PHE A 31 -1.66 31.44 -2.57
C PHE A 31 -0.66 32.19 -1.68
N GLN A 32 0.28 32.93 -2.28
CA GLN A 32 1.27 33.71 -1.53
C GLN A 32 0.64 34.89 -0.79
N GLU A 33 -0.39 35.50 -1.37
CA GLU A 33 -1.15 36.58 -0.76
C GLU A 33 -1.95 36.10 0.47
N LYS A 34 -2.54 34.91 0.37
CA LYS A 34 -3.31 34.29 1.46
C LYS A 34 -2.43 33.72 2.57
N TYR A 35 -1.24 33.24 2.23
CA TYR A 35 -0.31 32.59 3.15
C TYR A 35 1.09 33.23 3.10
N PRO A 36 1.24 34.48 3.57
CA PRO A 36 2.49 35.22 3.50
C PRO A 36 3.62 34.62 4.34
N GLU A 37 3.30 33.88 5.40
CA GLU A 37 4.26 33.19 6.26
C GLU A 37 4.83 31.90 5.65
N MET A 38 4.24 31.41 4.57
CA MET A 38 4.67 30.17 3.93
C MET A 38 5.73 30.40 2.83
N PRO A 39 6.62 29.41 2.62
CA PRO A 39 7.57 29.46 1.51
C PRO A 39 6.85 29.57 0.17
N PRO A 40 7.38 30.37 -0.77
CA PRO A 40 6.76 30.55 -2.07
C PRO A 40 6.65 29.25 -2.84
N ILE A 41 5.45 29.01 -3.35
CA ILE A 41 5.15 27.81 -4.13
C ILE A 41 5.50 28.06 -5.60
N SER A 42 6.07 27.06 -6.25
CA SER A 42 6.36 27.16 -7.67
C SER A 42 5.13 26.79 -8.51
N GLN A 43 5.02 27.39 -9.69
CA GLN A 43 3.99 27.07 -10.68
C GLN A 43 4.01 25.56 -11.03
N GLY A 44 5.18 24.94 -11.13
CA GLY A 44 5.31 23.50 -11.35
C GLY A 44 4.76 22.64 -10.20
N THR A 45 4.72 23.17 -8.97
CA THR A 45 4.07 22.50 -7.84
C THR A 45 2.55 22.51 -8.01
N VAL A 46 1.98 23.64 -8.43
CA VAL A 46 0.55 23.76 -8.75
C VAL A 46 0.18 22.82 -9.90
N SER A 47 0.96 22.77 -10.98
CA SER A 47 0.73 21.85 -12.11
C SER A 47 0.74 20.38 -11.69
N LYS A 48 1.70 19.98 -10.83
CA LYS A 48 1.75 18.60 -10.29
C LYS A 48 0.53 18.28 -9.44
N ILE A 49 0.09 19.22 -8.59
CA ILE A 49 -1.09 19.06 -7.75
C ILE A 49 -2.35 18.94 -8.60
N GLU A 50 -2.50 19.80 -9.62
CA GLU A 50 -3.63 19.75 -10.56
C GLU A 50 -3.67 18.41 -11.30
N LYS A 51 -2.52 17.96 -11.82
CA LYS A 51 -2.41 16.67 -12.50
C LYS A 51 -2.80 15.52 -11.57
N GLN A 52 -2.27 15.49 -10.34
CA GLN A 52 -2.60 14.47 -9.34
C GLN A 52 -4.09 14.47 -9.00
N PHE A 53 -4.71 15.64 -8.89
CA PHE A 53 -6.12 15.76 -8.60
C PHE A 53 -6.99 15.29 -9.78
N ARG A 54 -6.67 15.69 -11.01
CA ARG A 54 -7.42 15.26 -12.21
C ARG A 54 -7.32 13.75 -12.46
N GLU A 55 -6.15 13.17 -12.24
CA GLU A 55 -5.91 11.74 -12.50
C GLU A 55 -6.39 10.84 -11.35
N GLY A 56 -6.12 11.22 -10.11
CA GLY A 56 -6.37 10.38 -8.93
C GLY A 56 -7.55 10.81 -8.06
N GLY A 57 -8.19 11.96 -8.35
CA GLY A 57 -9.20 12.57 -7.48
C GLY A 57 -8.66 13.05 -6.13
N HIS A 58 -7.35 12.94 -5.89
CA HIS A 58 -6.73 13.29 -4.62
C HIS A 58 -5.25 13.70 -4.78
N VAL A 59 -4.79 14.58 -3.90
CA VAL A 59 -3.39 15.09 -3.88
C VAL A 59 -2.51 14.30 -2.89
N ARG A 60 -3.06 13.24 -2.27
CA ARG A 60 -2.34 12.41 -1.30
C ARG A 60 -1.23 11.63 -1.99
N GLN A 61 -0.06 11.56 -1.34
CA GLN A 61 0.99 10.65 -1.79
C GLN A 61 0.54 9.21 -1.49
N LEU A 62 0.28 8.44 -2.54
CA LEU A 62 0.17 6.99 -2.42
C LEU A 62 1.54 6.48 -1.97
N LYS A 63 1.58 5.78 -0.85
CA LYS A 63 2.79 5.06 -0.44
C LYS A 63 2.97 3.91 -1.42
N THR A 64 3.86 4.08 -2.40
CA THR A 64 4.26 2.97 -3.26
C THR A 64 5.18 2.07 -2.44
N ASN A 65 4.73 0.85 -2.17
CA ASN A 65 5.63 -0.17 -1.62
C ASN A 65 6.73 -0.45 -2.65
N PRO A 66 8.00 -0.54 -2.23
CA PRO A 66 9.08 -0.88 -3.16
C PRO A 66 8.75 -2.23 -3.82
N PRO A 67 8.96 -2.34 -5.14
CA PRO A 67 8.63 -3.55 -5.88
C PRO A 67 9.42 -4.75 -5.32
N ASN A 68 8.82 -5.93 -5.38
CA ASN A 68 9.51 -7.15 -5.04
C ASN A 68 10.56 -7.45 -6.12
N ASN A 69 11.83 -7.57 -5.72
CA ASN A 69 12.96 -7.79 -6.65
C ASN A 69 13.07 -9.24 -7.16
N LEU A 70 12.11 -10.11 -6.86
CA LEU A 70 12.07 -11.48 -7.36
C LEU A 70 11.65 -11.51 -8.83
N SER A 71 12.30 -12.38 -9.60
CA SER A 71 11.85 -12.67 -10.96
C SER A 71 10.50 -13.39 -10.93
N ASP A 72 9.73 -13.32 -12.01
CA ASP A 72 8.42 -13.97 -12.06
C ASP A 72 8.53 -15.50 -11.97
N ALA A 73 9.64 -16.08 -12.45
CA ALA A 73 9.94 -17.50 -12.25
C ALA A 73 10.11 -17.84 -10.76
N GLN A 74 10.87 -17.04 -10.01
CA GLN A 74 11.06 -17.26 -8.57
C GLN A 74 9.75 -17.10 -7.79
N LYS A 75 8.89 -16.17 -8.20
CA LYS A 75 7.55 -16.01 -7.59
C LYS A 75 6.71 -17.27 -7.82
N LEU A 76 6.73 -17.79 -9.05
CA LEU A 76 6.01 -19.02 -9.40
C LEU A 76 6.51 -20.21 -8.58
N ASP A 77 7.82 -20.38 -8.42
CA ASP A 77 8.42 -21.45 -7.62
C ASP A 77 8.00 -21.36 -6.14
N VAL A 78 7.97 -20.14 -5.58
CA VAL A 78 7.48 -19.91 -4.20
C VAL A 78 6.03 -20.35 -4.05
N MET A 79 5.17 -19.98 -5.02
CA MET A 79 3.75 -20.30 -4.98
C MET A 79 3.51 -21.80 -5.15
N LEU A 80 4.20 -22.44 -6.11
CA LEU A 80 4.09 -23.87 -6.38
C LEU A 80 4.51 -24.70 -5.16
N MET A 81 5.65 -24.36 -4.53
CA MET A 81 6.14 -25.11 -3.37
C MET A 81 5.17 -25.08 -2.18
N LEU A 82 4.47 -23.97 -1.98
CA LEU A 82 3.47 -23.82 -0.93
C LEU A 82 2.13 -24.49 -1.29
N GLU A 83 1.76 -24.50 -2.56
CA GLU A 83 0.56 -25.20 -3.04
C GLU A 83 0.73 -26.73 -2.96
N GLU A 84 1.89 -27.24 -3.36
CA GLU A 84 2.23 -28.67 -3.30
C GLU A 84 2.31 -29.17 -1.86
N ASN A 85 2.86 -28.35 -0.95
CA ASN A 85 3.01 -28.71 0.45
C ASN A 85 2.60 -27.54 1.37
N PRO A 86 1.31 -27.40 1.68
CA PRO A 86 0.79 -26.32 2.54
C PRO A 86 1.36 -26.32 3.96
N HIS A 87 1.94 -27.44 4.40
CA HIS A 87 2.60 -27.58 5.70
C HIS A 87 4.00 -26.92 5.75
N THR A 88 4.57 -26.57 4.60
CA THR A 88 5.87 -25.93 4.56
C THR A 88 5.77 -24.50 5.07
N SER A 89 6.61 -24.16 6.05
CA SER A 89 6.65 -22.81 6.56
C SER A 89 7.32 -21.88 5.55
N SER A 90 6.88 -20.61 5.50
CA SER A 90 7.52 -19.58 4.68
C SER A 90 9.04 -19.45 4.92
N ARG A 91 9.53 -19.80 6.12
CA ARG A 91 10.98 -19.84 6.43
C ARG A 91 11.69 -21.03 5.78
N GLN A 92 11.05 -22.20 5.72
CA GLN A 92 11.60 -23.35 5.01
C GLN A 92 11.63 -23.09 3.51
N THR A 93 10.56 -22.53 2.94
CA THR A 93 10.52 -22.09 1.53
C THR A 93 11.63 -21.07 1.22
N ALA A 94 11.87 -20.12 2.13
CA ALA A 94 12.96 -19.15 2.00
C ALA A 94 14.33 -19.81 1.92
N SER A 95 14.57 -20.80 2.80
CA SER A 95 15.81 -21.56 2.80
C SER A 95 15.96 -22.45 1.56
N ALA A 96 14.86 -23.05 1.08
CA ALA A 96 14.89 -23.95 -0.07
C ALA A 96 15.16 -23.21 -1.38
N LEU A 97 14.56 -22.03 -1.56
CA LEU A 97 14.70 -21.22 -2.77
C LEU A 97 15.82 -20.18 -2.68
N ASN A 98 16.54 -20.13 -1.55
CA ASN A 98 17.59 -19.13 -1.27
C ASN A 98 17.11 -17.68 -1.46
N VAL A 99 15.90 -17.40 -0.96
CA VAL A 99 15.23 -16.10 -1.07
C VAL A 99 15.00 -15.53 0.34
N SER A 100 15.00 -14.20 0.47
CA SER A 100 14.70 -13.58 1.76
C SER A 100 13.28 -13.91 2.25
N HIS A 101 13.13 -14.20 3.54
CA HIS A 101 11.83 -14.48 4.14
C HIS A 101 10.82 -13.34 3.93
N SER A 102 11.27 -12.09 4.00
CA SER A 102 10.46 -10.90 3.71
C SER A 102 9.93 -10.86 2.28
N SER A 103 10.72 -11.31 1.30
CA SER A 103 10.29 -11.35 -0.10
C SER A 103 9.20 -12.40 -0.31
N ILE A 104 9.29 -13.56 0.35
CA ILE A 104 8.25 -14.59 0.30
C ILE A 104 6.94 -14.06 0.88
N LEU A 105 6.98 -13.44 2.07
CA LEU A 105 5.76 -12.86 2.66
C LEU A 105 5.10 -11.80 1.77
N ARG A 106 5.90 -11.03 1.03
CA ARG A 106 5.38 -10.09 0.02
C ARG A 106 4.72 -10.82 -1.15
N VAL A 107 5.36 -11.84 -1.73
CA VAL A 107 4.75 -12.66 -2.80
C VAL A 107 3.41 -13.21 -2.34
N LEU A 108 3.34 -13.73 -1.11
CA LEU A 108 2.09 -14.26 -0.57
C LEU A 108 1.01 -13.19 -0.43
N THR A 109 1.37 -12.02 0.09
CA THR A 109 0.43 -10.91 0.26
C THR A 109 -0.04 -10.36 -1.10
N GLU A 110 0.86 -10.23 -2.07
CA GLU A 110 0.58 -9.75 -3.44
C GLU A 110 -0.37 -10.70 -4.18
N ASN A 111 -0.24 -12.00 -3.95
CA ASN A 111 -1.07 -13.03 -4.60
C ASN A 111 -2.23 -13.53 -3.74
N GLN A 112 -2.55 -12.83 -2.63
CA GLN A 112 -3.63 -13.19 -1.71
C GLN A 112 -3.55 -14.63 -1.17
N MET A 113 -2.34 -15.17 -1.06
CA MET A 113 -2.08 -16.48 -0.47
C MET A 113 -1.84 -16.34 1.02
N HIS A 114 -2.45 -17.23 1.80
CA HIS A 114 -2.23 -17.31 3.24
C HIS A 114 -1.34 -18.53 3.55
N SER A 115 -0.23 -18.32 4.26
CA SER A 115 0.55 -19.43 4.80
C SER A 115 -0.25 -20.05 5.95
N TYR A 116 -0.85 -21.21 5.70
CA TYR A 116 -1.61 -21.93 6.72
C TYR A 116 -0.65 -22.67 7.65
N LYS A 117 -0.86 -22.54 8.96
CA LYS A 117 -0.32 -23.48 9.94
C LYS A 117 -1.50 -24.27 10.46
N LEU A 118 -1.68 -25.49 9.96
CA LEU A 118 -2.64 -26.42 10.54
C LEU A 118 -2.20 -26.71 11.98
N VAL A 119 -3.02 -26.29 12.94
CA VAL A 119 -2.87 -26.64 14.35
C VAL A 119 -3.82 -27.81 14.57
N PRO A 120 -3.32 -29.03 14.87
CA PRO A 120 -4.21 -30.10 15.33
C PRO A 120 -4.77 -29.66 16.68
N THR A 121 -6.05 -29.27 16.71
CA THR A 121 -6.66 -28.62 17.88
C THR A 121 -7.29 -29.59 18.86
N ASN A 122 -7.50 -30.86 18.49
CA ASN A 122 -7.82 -32.00 19.35
C ASN A 122 -7.80 -33.27 18.48
N GLU A 123 -7.01 -34.27 18.87
CA GLU A 123 -7.23 -35.63 18.37
C GLU A 123 -8.34 -36.22 19.24
N LEU A 124 -9.45 -36.67 18.63
CA LEU A 124 -10.43 -37.50 19.32
C LEU A 124 -9.75 -38.85 19.55
N THR A 125 -9.23 -39.06 20.75
CA THR A 125 -8.67 -40.35 21.15
C THR A 125 -9.80 -41.24 21.68
N GLU A 126 -9.65 -42.57 21.57
CA GLU A 126 -10.66 -43.51 22.09
C GLU A 126 -10.87 -43.36 23.61
N ASP A 127 -9.89 -42.79 24.32
CA ASP A 127 -9.92 -42.49 25.77
C ASP A 127 -10.72 -41.21 26.13
N ASP A 128 -11.12 -40.39 25.15
CA ASP A 128 -11.94 -39.19 25.41
C ASP A 128 -13.42 -39.55 25.66
N PHE A 129 -13.85 -40.77 25.35
CA PHE A 129 -15.12 -41.35 25.78
C PHE A 129 -15.05 -41.82 27.25
N ASN A 130 -14.86 -40.88 28.17
CA ASN A 130 -15.17 -41.17 29.57
C ASN A 130 -16.70 -41.08 29.76
N GLU A 131 -17.37 -42.22 29.60
CA GLU A 131 -18.71 -42.45 30.15
C GLU A 131 -18.63 -42.31 31.67
N ASN A 132 -18.80 -41.08 32.19
CA ASN A 132 -19.09 -40.90 33.60
C ASN A 132 -20.51 -41.43 33.88
N LEU A 133 -20.59 -42.73 34.15
CA LEU A 133 -21.72 -43.46 34.74
C LEU A 133 -21.55 -43.57 36.27
#